data_AF-A0AAJ7X6A5-F1
#
_entry.id   AF-A0AAJ7X6A5-F1
#
_cell.length_a   1.000
_cell.length_b   1.000
_cell.length_c   1.000
_cell.angle_alpha   90.00
_cell.angle_beta   90.00
_cell.angle_gamma   90.00
#
_symmetry.space_group_name_H-M   'P 1'
#
loop_
_entity.id
_entity.type
_entity.pdbx_description
1 polymer ?
#
loop_
_entity_poly.entity_id
_entity_poly.type
_entity_poly.pdbx_seq_one_letter_code
_entity_poly.pdbx_strand_id
1 'polypeptide(L)'
;MSSTRKSFVRLPPHHATPSTSIFSDFPVSTMPGNEQQQQVQQQLPGAASSSQNRLCSNLATVALFAMNITIAVILMTSVLYNFHAIQYSATVFTEEDMLIVDHLDLLNEDLVKMGNSLDKKIDSTISVVKQEMKEDVLQLSKRIEYVLQIVYWPVYEKKIFDNASAHCKKYGGDLAMPTSSILNRRLHNYIWNETMFIGINNITNEKTFRYVNGTPLGDYTHWKSGEPNAYNGKEECVEMLTDGFWNDISCTKPLYFLCQKLKK
;
A
#
# COMPACT_ATOMS: atom_id res chain seq x y z
N MET A 1 -13.26 -19.63 -10.85
CA MET A 1 -14.16 -19.18 -9.76
C MET A 1 -13.34 -18.20 -8.92
N SER A 2 -13.28 -16.91 -9.28
CA SER A 2 -14.23 -15.84 -8.91
C SER A 2 -14.41 -15.71 -7.39
N SER A 3 -13.87 -14.64 -6.80
CA SER A 3 -14.71 -13.60 -6.19
C SER A 3 -13.86 -12.44 -5.67
N THR A 4 -13.89 -11.34 -6.42
CA THR A 4 -13.59 -9.98 -5.99
C THR A 4 -14.80 -9.40 -5.25
N ARG A 5 -14.58 -8.58 -4.22
CA ARG A 5 -15.59 -7.59 -3.78
C ARG A 5 -14.99 -6.20 -3.62
N LYS A 6 -15.39 -5.34 -4.56
CA LYS A 6 -15.40 -3.88 -4.51
C LYS A 6 -16.70 -3.42 -3.86
N SER A 7 -16.65 -2.28 -3.17
CA SER A 7 -17.75 -1.29 -3.01
C SER A 7 -17.16 -0.14 -2.16
N PHE A 8 -16.87 1.08 -2.63
CA PHE A 8 -17.68 2.13 -3.28
C PHE A 8 -18.98 2.43 -2.54
N VAL A 9 -19.07 3.60 -1.86
CA VAL A 9 -20.26 4.48 -1.84
C VAL A 9 -19.83 5.94 -1.61
N ARG A 10 -20.56 6.84 -2.27
CA ARG A 10 -20.43 8.29 -2.46
C ARG A 10 -21.44 9.04 -1.54
N LEU A 11 -21.22 10.35 -1.35
CA LEU A 11 -21.85 11.37 -0.45
C LEU A 11 -23.41 11.58 -0.55
N PRO A 12 -24.00 12.68 0.02
CA PRO A 12 -24.92 12.78 1.18
C PRO A 12 -26.39 13.09 0.73
N PRO A 13 -27.37 13.46 1.61
CA PRO A 13 -27.59 14.87 1.97
C PRO A 13 -28.32 15.15 3.32
N HIS A 14 -28.39 16.45 3.66
CA HIS A 14 -29.25 17.10 4.67
C HIS A 14 -30.75 16.73 4.56
N HIS A 15 -31.47 16.66 5.69
CA HIS A 15 -32.56 17.60 6.06
C HIS A 15 -33.40 17.13 7.27
N ALA A 16 -33.90 18.16 7.98
CA ALA A 16 -35.17 18.25 8.72
C ALA A 16 -35.26 17.73 10.17
N THR A 17 -35.62 18.68 11.03
CA THR A 17 -36.35 18.58 12.30
C THR A 17 -37.62 17.72 12.17
N PRO A 18 -38.22 17.19 13.27
CA PRO A 18 -39.27 17.97 13.94
C PRO A 18 -39.45 17.75 15.46
N SER A 19 -40.02 18.79 16.08
CA SER A 19 -40.95 18.87 17.22
C SER A 19 -41.31 17.62 18.03
N THR A 20 -41.41 17.82 19.36
CA THR A 20 -42.68 17.80 20.15
C THR A 20 -42.32 18.34 21.55
N SER A 21 -42.79 19.49 22.05
CA SER A 21 -44.15 19.88 22.44
C SER A 21 -44.80 18.96 23.47
N ILE A 22 -45.54 19.59 24.40
CA ILE A 22 -46.66 19.10 25.25
C ILE A 22 -46.26 18.89 26.72
N PHE A 23 -46.93 19.40 27.75
CA PHE A 23 -48.17 20.18 28.01
C PHE A 23 -47.98 20.69 29.47
N SER A 24 -48.63 21.70 30.04
CA SER A 24 -50.06 22.02 30.16
C SER A 24 -50.11 23.32 31.00
N ASP A 25 -50.84 24.39 30.65
CA ASP A 25 -52.31 24.56 30.72
C ASP A 25 -52.84 24.29 32.16
N PHE A 26 -53.49 25.19 32.89
CA PHE A 26 -54.78 25.87 32.65
C PHE A 26 -55.16 26.66 33.96
N PRO A 27 -56.36 27.27 34.18
CA PRO A 27 -56.63 28.70 33.95
C PRO A 27 -57.42 29.46 35.07
N VAL A 28 -57.63 30.76 34.84
CA VAL A 28 -58.85 31.61 35.02
C VAL A 28 -59.79 31.42 36.24
N SER A 29 -60.03 32.54 36.96
CA SER A 29 -61.37 33.02 37.36
C SER A 29 -61.31 34.40 38.05
N THR A 30 -61.86 35.46 37.44
CA THR A 30 -63.18 36.10 37.67
C THR A 30 -63.33 36.96 38.94
N MET A 31 -63.61 38.26 38.71
CA MET A 31 -64.32 39.24 39.58
C MET A 31 -65.73 38.73 39.97
N PRO A 32 -66.56 39.33 40.89
CA PRO A 32 -66.65 40.76 41.31
C PRO A 32 -67.14 41.03 42.79
N GLY A 33 -67.45 42.30 43.13
CA GLY A 33 -68.37 42.73 44.22
C GLY A 33 -67.74 43.65 45.29
N ASN A 34 -67.90 44.99 45.25
CA ASN A 34 -69.00 45.82 45.82
C ASN A 34 -69.32 45.46 47.29
N GLU A 35 -69.39 46.37 48.27
CA GLU A 35 -70.22 47.58 48.44
C GLU A 35 -69.94 48.09 49.90
N GLN A 36 -70.02 49.34 50.36
CA GLN A 36 -71.08 50.36 50.24
C GLN A 36 -70.59 51.76 50.67
N GLN A 37 -71.15 52.76 49.96
CA GLN A 37 -71.77 54.02 50.42
C GLN A 37 -70.89 55.05 51.19
N GLN A 38 -70.93 56.34 50.88
CA GLN A 38 -72.14 57.14 50.72
C GLN A 38 -71.87 58.47 49.99
N GLN A 39 -72.91 58.92 49.28
CA GLN A 39 -73.01 60.17 48.52
C GLN A 39 -72.85 61.41 49.41
N VAL A 40 -72.15 62.45 48.94
CA VAL A 40 -72.60 63.84 49.08
C VAL A 40 -72.32 64.58 47.78
N GLN A 41 -73.41 64.94 47.14
CA GLN A 41 -73.52 65.78 45.96
C GLN A 41 -73.56 67.23 46.46
N GLN A 42 -72.66 68.10 45.98
CA GLN A 42 -72.88 69.54 46.05
C GLN A 42 -72.12 70.28 44.95
N GLN A 43 -72.83 71.27 44.42
CA GLN A 43 -72.66 71.94 43.14
C GLN A 43 -71.43 72.86 43.07
N LEU A 44 -70.95 73.03 41.84
CA LEU A 44 -70.16 74.15 41.34
C LEU A 44 -70.64 75.51 41.90
N PRO A 45 -69.75 76.51 42.09
CA PRO A 45 -69.39 77.32 40.92
C PRO A 45 -67.97 77.89 40.95
N GLY A 46 -67.50 78.31 39.77
CA GLY A 46 -66.43 79.31 39.69
C GLY A 46 -65.35 78.95 38.69
N ALA A 47 -65.55 79.41 37.46
CA ALA A 47 -64.51 79.51 36.47
C ALA A 47 -63.31 80.28 37.03
N ALA A 48 -62.14 79.65 37.08
CA ALA A 48 -60.86 80.34 37.19
C ALA A 48 -59.71 79.48 36.61
N SER A 49 -59.14 79.97 35.52
CA SER A 49 -57.83 79.62 34.95
C SER A 49 -57.66 78.22 34.35
N SER A 50 -57.94 78.13 33.05
CA SER A 50 -57.53 77.04 32.16
C SER A 50 -56.00 76.86 32.05
N SER A 51 -55.17 77.60 32.80
CA SER A 51 -53.71 77.58 32.71
C SER A 51 -53.04 76.70 33.77
N GLN A 52 -53.57 76.62 35.00
CA GLN A 52 -52.88 75.98 36.13
C GLN A 52 -52.94 74.43 36.09
N ASN A 53 -54.09 73.84 35.73
CA ASN A 53 -54.23 72.39 35.51
C ASN A 53 -53.48 71.90 34.25
N ARG A 54 -53.36 72.76 33.22
CA ARG A 54 -52.50 72.47 32.06
C ARG A 54 -51.03 72.48 32.45
N LEU A 55 -50.62 73.38 33.35
CA LEU A 55 -49.25 73.46 33.87
C LEU A 55 -48.86 72.16 34.59
N CYS A 56 -49.68 71.66 35.52
CA CYS A 56 -49.40 70.40 36.25
C CYS A 56 -49.40 69.17 35.34
N SER A 57 -50.34 69.06 34.39
CA SER A 57 -50.37 67.97 33.40
C SER A 57 -49.15 68.01 32.48
N ASN A 58 -48.73 69.20 32.04
CA ASN A 58 -47.54 69.37 31.22
C ASN A 58 -46.26 69.04 32.00
N LEU A 59 -46.17 69.44 33.28
CA LEU A 59 -45.06 69.09 34.17
C LEU A 59 -44.95 67.57 34.42
N ALA A 60 -46.08 66.88 34.68
CA ALA A 60 -46.09 65.42 34.86
C ALA A 60 -45.71 64.68 33.56
N THR A 61 -46.18 65.18 32.42
CA THR A 61 -45.82 64.65 31.10
C THR A 61 -44.32 64.82 30.84
N VAL A 62 -43.77 66.01 31.09
CA VAL A 62 -42.32 66.29 31.00
C VAL A 62 -41.51 65.39 31.92
N ALA A 63 -41.98 65.14 33.16
CA ALA A 63 -41.31 64.26 34.10
C ALA A 63 -41.32 62.78 33.65
N LEU A 64 -42.43 62.28 33.10
CA LEU A 64 -42.50 60.92 32.52
C LEU A 64 -41.62 60.77 31.27
N PHE A 65 -41.58 61.79 30.42
CA PHE A 65 -40.64 61.83 29.29
C PHE A 65 -39.19 61.80 29.78
N ALA A 66 -38.85 62.59 30.81
CA ALA A 66 -37.52 62.57 31.42
C ALA A 66 -37.18 61.20 32.03
N MET A 67 -38.11 60.56 32.75
CA MET A 67 -37.92 59.21 33.30
C MET A 67 -37.71 58.16 32.21
N ASN A 68 -38.52 58.17 31.13
CA ASN A 68 -38.36 57.27 30.00
C ASN A 68 -37.02 57.48 29.27
N ILE A 69 -36.58 58.73 29.12
CA ILE A 69 -35.24 59.05 28.60
C ILE A 69 -34.16 58.48 29.52
N THR A 70 -34.27 58.65 30.84
CA THR A 70 -33.26 58.10 31.77
C THR A 70 -33.21 56.57 31.76
N ILE A 71 -34.35 55.88 31.69
CA ILE A 71 -34.40 54.42 31.58
C ILE A 71 -33.79 53.99 30.24
N ALA A 72 -34.14 54.66 29.14
CA ALA A 72 -33.55 54.37 27.83
C ALA A 72 -32.03 54.57 27.83
N VAL A 73 -31.52 55.61 28.50
CA VAL A 73 -30.08 55.84 28.67
C VAL A 73 -29.43 54.73 29.48
N ILE A 74 -30.02 54.31 30.61
CA ILE A 74 -29.48 53.21 31.45
C ILE A 74 -29.47 51.88 30.70
N LEU A 75 -30.53 51.59 29.95
CA LEU A 75 -30.61 50.38 29.13
C LEU A 75 -29.55 50.44 28.01
N MET A 76 -29.42 51.57 27.33
CA MET A 76 -28.40 51.76 26.30
C MET A 76 -26.98 51.65 26.85
N THR A 77 -26.68 52.25 28.02
CA THR A 77 -25.36 52.11 28.64
C THR A 77 -25.09 50.68 29.10
N SER A 78 -26.09 49.97 29.62
CA SER A 78 -25.97 48.55 29.96
C SER A 78 -25.74 47.67 28.73
N VAL A 79 -26.45 47.92 27.62
CA VAL A 79 -26.24 47.21 26.35
C VAL A 79 -24.84 47.49 25.81
N LEU A 80 -24.38 48.75 25.84
CA LEU A 80 -23.03 49.11 25.40
C LEU A 80 -21.95 48.45 26.26
N TYR A 81 -22.16 48.38 27.58
CA TYR A 81 -21.24 47.69 28.49
C TYR A 81 -21.17 46.19 28.18
N ASN A 82 -22.31 45.52 28.04
CA ASN A 82 -22.35 44.10 27.70
C ASN A 82 -21.75 43.83 26.31
N PHE A 83 -22.03 44.69 25.33
CA PHE A 83 -21.45 44.59 23.99
C PHE A 83 -19.92 44.71 24.04
N HIS A 84 -19.39 45.68 24.80
CA HIS A 84 -17.96 45.85 24.97
C HIS A 84 -17.32 44.68 25.74
N ALA A 85 -17.99 44.14 26.76
CA ALA A 85 -17.52 42.96 27.50
C ALA A 85 -17.48 41.71 26.61
N ILE A 86 -18.51 41.50 25.78
CA ILE A 86 -18.56 40.41 24.79
C ILE A 86 -17.45 40.58 23.75
N GLN A 87 -17.28 41.78 23.18
CA GLN A 87 -16.21 42.05 22.23
C GLN A 87 -14.83 41.80 22.83
N TYR A 88 -14.59 42.26 24.07
CA TYR A 88 -13.33 42.01 24.78
C TYR A 88 -13.08 40.51 25.00
N SER A 89 -14.08 39.76 25.45
CA SER A 89 -13.96 38.31 25.63
C SER A 89 -13.69 37.56 24.32
N ALA A 90 -14.35 37.99 23.22
CA ALA A 90 -14.13 37.42 21.91
C ALA A 90 -12.71 37.70 21.39
N THR A 91 -12.17 38.91 21.62
CA THR A 91 -10.79 39.24 21.24
C THR A 91 -9.75 38.42 22.01
N VAL A 92 -9.95 38.23 23.32
CA VAL A 92 -9.04 37.41 24.14
C VAL A 92 -9.10 35.94 23.72
N PHE A 93 -10.29 35.41 23.43
CA PHE A 93 -10.46 34.05 22.94
C PHE A 93 -9.77 33.83 21.58
N THR A 94 -9.85 34.81 20.67
CA THR A 94 -9.15 34.72 19.37
C THR A 94 -7.62 34.79 19.49
N GLU A 95 -7.06 35.43 20.53
CA GLU A 95 -5.61 35.47 20.75
C GLU A 95 -5.06 34.12 21.25
N GLU A 96 -5.75 33.45 22.18
CA GLU A 96 -5.34 32.12 22.67
C GLU A 96 -5.42 31.04 21.58
N ASP A 97 -6.48 31.07 20.76
CA ASP A 97 -6.63 30.16 19.62
C ASP A 97 -5.56 30.40 18.53
N MET A 98 -5.14 31.66 18.33
CA MET A 98 -4.08 32.01 17.38
C MET A 98 -2.73 31.42 17.79
N LEU A 99 -2.41 31.41 19.08
CA LEU A 99 -1.20 30.77 19.60
C LEU A 99 -1.19 29.25 19.37
N ILE A 100 -2.35 28.59 19.50
CA ILE A 100 -2.49 27.16 19.23
C ILE A 100 -2.32 26.87 17.74
N VAL A 101 -2.90 27.68 16.87
CA VAL A 101 -2.74 27.55 15.41
C VAL A 101 -1.29 27.72 14.99
N ASP A 102 -0.59 28.74 15.50
CA ASP A 102 0.84 28.94 15.22
C ASP A 102 1.69 27.74 15.69
N HIS A 103 1.39 27.18 16.85
CA HIS A 103 2.09 26.00 17.35
C HIS A 103 1.81 24.75 16.51
N LEU A 104 0.57 24.56 16.04
CA LEU A 104 0.20 23.47 15.13
C LEU A 104 0.89 23.60 13.78
N ASP A 105 1.03 24.81 13.26
CA ASP A 105 1.74 25.06 12.00
C ASP A 105 3.23 24.73 12.11
N LEU A 106 3.88 25.09 13.23
CA LEU A 106 5.27 24.71 13.50
C LEU A 106 5.44 23.18 13.61
N LEU A 107 4.54 22.50 14.32
CA LEU A 107 4.55 21.04 14.43
C LEU A 107 4.32 20.37 13.07
N ASN A 108 3.42 20.90 12.24
CA ASN A 108 3.18 20.40 10.90
C ASN A 108 4.42 20.59 10.01
N GLU A 109 5.10 21.74 10.10
CA GLU A 109 6.34 21.99 9.39
C GLU A 109 7.44 20.98 9.79
N ASP A 110 7.60 20.72 11.08
CA ASP A 110 8.58 19.75 11.60
C ASP A 110 8.25 18.32 11.17
N LEU A 111 6.97 17.94 11.18
CA LEU A 111 6.52 16.64 10.67
C LEU A 111 6.82 16.47 9.18
N VAL A 112 6.58 17.51 8.37
CA VAL A 112 6.90 17.51 6.93
C VAL A 112 8.41 17.39 6.72
N LYS A 113 9.23 18.13 7.48
CA LYS A 113 10.70 18.02 7.43
C LYS A 113 11.17 16.61 7.77
N MET A 114 10.58 16.00 8.80
CA MET A 114 10.90 14.64 9.20
C MET A 114 10.53 13.62 8.11
N GLY A 115 9.35 13.76 7.50
CA GLY A 115 8.91 12.94 6.37
C GLY A 115 9.88 13.02 5.19
N ASN A 116 10.24 14.23 4.76
CA ASN A 116 11.19 14.44 3.66
C ASN A 116 12.58 13.86 3.97
N SER A 117 13.03 13.95 5.22
CA SER A 117 14.31 13.37 5.66
C SER A 117 14.29 11.84 5.61
N LEU A 118 13.16 11.24 6.00
CA LEU A 118 12.96 9.80 5.94
C LEU A 118 12.90 9.29 4.49
N ASP A 119 12.15 9.96 3.62
CA ASP A 119 12.07 9.62 2.19
C ASP A 119 13.45 9.66 1.53
N LYS A 120 14.24 10.71 1.81
CA LYS A 120 15.61 10.81 1.31
C LYS A 120 16.49 9.66 1.79
N LYS A 121 16.34 9.22 3.04
CA LYS A 121 17.06 8.05 3.57
C LYS A 121 16.62 6.77 2.88
N ILE A 122 15.32 6.58 2.68
CA ILE A 122 14.74 5.43 1.98
C ILE A 122 15.29 5.35 0.56
N ASP A 123 15.23 6.46 -0.19
CA ASP A 123 15.74 6.53 -1.57
C ASP A 123 17.25 6.26 -1.63
N SER A 124 18.00 6.82 -0.67
CA SER A 124 19.43 6.56 -0.55
C SER A 124 19.69 5.06 -0.33
N THR A 125 19.01 4.41 0.63
CA THR A 125 19.19 2.98 0.90
C THR A 125 18.78 2.12 -0.29
N ILE A 126 17.65 2.44 -0.94
CA ILE A 126 17.20 1.73 -2.15
C ILE A 126 18.24 1.87 -3.27
N SER A 127 18.81 3.05 -3.46
CA SER A 127 19.83 3.26 -4.49
C SER A 127 21.07 2.41 -4.24
N VAL A 128 21.53 2.30 -2.99
CA VAL A 128 22.68 1.47 -2.60
C VAL A 128 22.39 0.01 -2.89
N VAL A 129 21.27 -0.53 -2.39
CA VAL A 129 20.89 -1.93 -2.60
C VAL A 129 20.72 -2.25 -4.10
N LYS A 130 20.11 -1.34 -4.87
CA LYS A 130 19.98 -1.50 -6.32
C LYS A 130 21.34 -1.60 -7.01
N GLN A 131 22.32 -0.78 -6.61
CA GLN A 131 23.65 -0.83 -7.21
C GLN A 131 24.41 -2.10 -6.81
N GLU A 132 24.30 -2.52 -5.55
CA GLU A 132 24.92 -3.76 -5.06
C GLU A 132 24.40 -4.98 -5.83
N MET A 133 23.08 -5.07 -6.06
CA MET A 133 22.49 -6.21 -6.75
C MET A 133 22.59 -6.15 -8.28
N LYS A 134 22.98 -5.01 -8.86
CA LYS A 134 22.88 -4.77 -10.31
C LYS A 134 23.68 -5.78 -11.12
N GLU A 135 24.94 -5.99 -10.74
CA GLU A 135 25.85 -6.87 -11.49
C GLU A 135 25.50 -8.33 -11.29
N ASP A 136 25.09 -8.73 -10.09
CA ASP A 136 24.64 -10.10 -9.81
C ASP A 136 23.38 -10.45 -10.61
N VAL A 137 22.39 -9.55 -10.64
CA VAL A 137 21.17 -9.73 -11.44
C VAL A 137 21.50 -9.79 -12.94
N LEU A 138 22.43 -8.95 -13.40
CA LEU A 138 22.88 -8.96 -14.81
C LEU A 138 23.64 -10.25 -15.17
N GLN A 139 24.45 -10.79 -14.24
CA GLN A 139 25.16 -12.03 -14.46
C GLN A 139 24.20 -13.23 -14.47
N LEU A 140 23.22 -13.23 -13.56
CA LEU A 140 22.19 -14.26 -13.50
C LEU A 140 21.29 -14.23 -14.74
N SER A 141 20.91 -13.05 -15.24
CA SER A 141 20.08 -12.94 -16.45
C SER A 141 20.79 -13.53 -17.68
N LYS A 142 22.09 -13.24 -17.85
CA LYS A 142 22.91 -13.81 -18.92
C LYS A 142 23.02 -15.33 -18.83
N ARG A 143 23.18 -15.89 -17.62
CA ARG A 143 23.23 -17.35 -17.40
C ARG A 143 21.89 -18.01 -17.74
N ILE A 144 20.78 -17.41 -17.33
CA ILE A 144 19.44 -17.89 -17.66
C ILE A 144 19.22 -17.87 -19.18
N GLU A 145 19.55 -16.76 -19.84
CA GLU A 145 19.42 -16.62 -21.29
C GLU A 145 20.23 -17.68 -22.04
N TYR A 146 21.49 -17.91 -21.63
CA TYR A 146 22.33 -18.98 -22.19
C TYR A 146 21.66 -20.35 -22.08
N VAL A 147 21.13 -20.72 -20.90
CA VAL A 147 20.44 -21.99 -20.68
C VAL A 147 19.17 -22.13 -21.54
N LEU A 148 18.47 -21.02 -21.80
CA LEU A 148 17.29 -21.00 -22.66
C LEU A 148 17.62 -21.17 -24.14
N GLN A 149 18.85 -20.84 -24.56
CA GLN A 149 19.31 -21.00 -25.94
C GLN A 149 19.86 -22.40 -26.25
N ILE A 150 20.03 -23.28 -25.26
CA ILE A 150 20.49 -24.65 -25.51
C ILE A 150 19.37 -25.47 -26.18
N VAL A 151 19.66 -26.00 -27.36
CA VAL A 151 18.81 -26.91 -28.12
C VAL A 151 19.39 -28.31 -28.04
N TYR A 152 18.55 -29.28 -27.71
CA TYR A 152 18.89 -30.69 -27.68
C TYR A 152 18.26 -31.42 -28.86
N TRP A 153 18.95 -32.42 -29.40
CA TRP A 153 18.35 -33.35 -30.36
C TRP A 153 18.86 -34.77 -30.13
N PRO A 154 17.95 -35.75 -29.94
CA PRO A 154 18.33 -37.15 -29.81
C PRO A 154 18.70 -37.72 -31.18
N VAL A 155 19.71 -38.58 -31.22
CA VAL A 155 20.10 -39.33 -32.41
C VAL A 155 19.86 -40.82 -32.17
N TYR A 156 18.89 -41.37 -32.90
CA TYR A 156 18.47 -42.77 -32.81
C TYR A 156 19.25 -43.70 -33.74
N GLU A 157 20.56 -43.48 -33.85
CA GLU A 157 21.49 -44.33 -34.59
C GLU A 157 22.62 -44.72 -33.64
N LYS A 158 22.74 -46.02 -33.30
CA LYS A 158 23.71 -46.45 -32.29
C LYS A 158 25.14 -46.25 -32.79
N LYS A 159 25.96 -45.57 -32.00
CA LYS A 159 27.38 -45.31 -32.28
C LYS A 159 28.21 -45.48 -31.02
N ILE A 160 29.48 -45.82 -31.19
CA ILE A 160 30.47 -45.72 -30.09
C ILE A 160 30.69 -44.25 -29.73
N PHE A 161 31.21 -43.98 -28.54
CA PHE A 161 31.28 -42.63 -27.98
C PHE A 161 32.00 -41.63 -28.88
N ASP A 162 33.17 -42.00 -29.43
CA ASP A 162 33.94 -41.12 -30.32
C ASP A 162 33.16 -40.74 -31.58
N ASN A 163 32.45 -41.70 -32.17
CA ASN A 163 31.62 -41.47 -33.35
C ASN A 163 30.36 -40.66 -33.03
N ALA A 164 29.77 -40.84 -31.84
CA ALA A 164 28.67 -40.03 -31.34
C ALA A 164 29.09 -38.57 -31.11
N SER A 165 30.23 -38.36 -30.46
CA SER A 165 30.86 -37.06 -30.25
C SER A 165 31.18 -36.36 -31.58
N ALA A 166 31.82 -37.07 -32.52
CA ALA A 166 32.10 -36.57 -33.85
C ALA A 166 30.83 -36.22 -34.64
N HIS A 167 29.75 -37.00 -34.48
CA HIS A 167 28.46 -36.69 -35.08
C HIS A 167 27.91 -35.37 -34.55
N CYS A 168 27.83 -35.15 -33.24
CA CYS A 168 27.33 -33.88 -32.70
C CYS A 168 28.18 -32.69 -33.18
N LYS A 169 29.51 -32.84 -33.21
CA LYS A 169 30.46 -31.84 -33.73
C LYS A 169 30.25 -31.51 -35.20
N LYS A 170 29.99 -32.52 -36.03
CA LYS A 170 29.68 -32.34 -37.47
C LYS A 170 28.47 -31.42 -37.68
N TYR A 171 27.50 -31.40 -36.76
CA TYR A 171 26.31 -30.55 -36.81
C TYR A 171 26.42 -29.27 -35.95
N GLY A 172 27.65 -28.90 -35.56
CA GLY A 172 27.94 -27.65 -34.87
C GLY A 172 27.55 -27.65 -33.39
N GLY A 173 27.54 -28.81 -32.75
CA GLY A 173 27.30 -28.95 -31.32
C GLY A 173 28.21 -29.98 -30.67
N ASP A 174 27.84 -30.41 -29.48
CA ASP A 174 28.56 -31.41 -28.69
C ASP A 174 27.59 -32.45 -28.14
N LEU A 175 28.10 -33.54 -27.55
CA LEU A 175 27.25 -34.40 -26.71
C LEU A 175 26.66 -33.58 -25.55
N ALA A 176 25.43 -33.88 -25.16
CA ALA A 176 24.67 -33.08 -24.20
C ALA A 176 25.24 -33.17 -22.78
N MET A 177 25.46 -32.02 -22.14
CA MET A 177 26.16 -31.87 -20.86
C MET A 177 25.15 -31.46 -19.76
N PRO A 178 24.73 -32.37 -18.87
CA PRO A 178 23.78 -32.05 -17.80
C PRO A 178 24.45 -31.34 -16.62
N THR A 179 24.79 -30.06 -16.78
CA THR A 179 25.56 -29.28 -15.78
C THR A 179 24.78 -28.86 -14.53
N SER A 180 23.50 -29.21 -14.43
CA SER A 180 22.65 -28.94 -13.26
C SER A 180 21.45 -29.89 -13.24
N SER A 181 20.74 -29.95 -12.11
CA SER A 181 19.50 -30.73 -11.98
C SER A 181 18.42 -30.32 -12.98
N ILE A 182 18.34 -29.02 -13.31
CA ILE A 182 17.40 -28.48 -14.30
C ILE A 182 17.74 -29.01 -15.70
N LEU A 183 19.02 -28.97 -16.08
CA LEU A 183 19.46 -29.49 -17.38
C LEU A 183 19.31 -31.01 -17.43
N ASN A 184 19.68 -31.74 -16.37
CA ASN A 184 19.51 -33.18 -16.31
C ASN A 184 18.07 -33.60 -16.58
N ARG A 185 17.11 -32.97 -15.88
CA ARG A 185 15.68 -33.21 -16.11
C ARG A 185 15.25 -32.87 -17.54
N ARG A 186 15.82 -31.81 -18.14
CA ARG A 186 15.53 -31.44 -19.54
C ARG A 186 16.08 -32.48 -20.52
N LEU A 187 17.26 -33.04 -20.28
CA LEU A 187 17.84 -34.12 -21.09
C LEU A 187 17.02 -35.41 -20.94
N HIS A 188 16.62 -35.76 -19.71
CA HIS A 188 15.84 -36.97 -19.41
C HIS A 188 14.52 -37.03 -20.19
N ASN A 189 13.90 -35.88 -20.51
CA ASN A 189 12.70 -35.85 -21.35
C ASN A 189 12.88 -36.44 -22.77
N TYR A 190 14.11 -36.62 -23.25
CA TYR A 190 14.41 -37.26 -24.53
C TYR A 190 14.71 -38.76 -24.40
N ILE A 191 14.73 -39.30 -23.18
CA ILE A 191 15.13 -40.67 -22.87
C ILE A 191 13.91 -41.42 -22.33
N TRP A 192 13.49 -42.46 -23.06
CA TRP A 192 12.31 -43.26 -22.70
C TRP A 192 12.63 -44.75 -22.58
N ASN A 193 12.93 -45.41 -23.71
CA ASN A 193 13.03 -46.87 -23.77
C ASN A 193 14.48 -47.39 -23.72
N GLU A 194 15.45 -46.57 -24.12
CA GLU A 194 16.86 -46.96 -24.17
C GLU A 194 17.74 -45.86 -23.58
N THR A 195 18.91 -46.24 -23.08
CA THR A 195 19.92 -45.33 -22.53
C THR A 195 20.63 -44.58 -23.66
N MET A 196 21.18 -43.41 -23.33
CA MET A 196 21.84 -42.56 -24.31
C MET A 196 23.18 -42.04 -23.79
N PHE A 197 24.20 -41.97 -24.65
CA PHE A 197 25.41 -41.23 -24.32
C PHE A 197 25.11 -39.77 -24.05
N ILE A 198 25.72 -39.27 -22.98
CA ILE A 198 25.80 -37.86 -22.62
C ILE A 198 27.26 -37.40 -22.66
N GLY A 199 27.47 -36.09 -22.69
CA GLY A 199 28.76 -35.46 -22.90
C GLY A 199 29.65 -35.46 -21.67
N ILE A 200 29.84 -36.62 -21.03
CA ILE A 200 30.72 -36.82 -19.88
C ILE A 200 31.62 -38.04 -20.15
N ASN A 201 32.91 -37.91 -19.85
CA ASN A 201 33.89 -38.99 -19.95
C ASN A 201 35.10 -38.75 -19.01
N ASN A 202 35.93 -39.76 -18.79
CA ASN A 202 37.22 -39.65 -18.07
C ASN A 202 38.41 -40.18 -18.91
N ILE A 203 38.28 -40.18 -20.25
CA ILE A 203 39.24 -40.77 -21.22
C ILE A 203 40.64 -40.13 -21.09
N THR A 204 40.71 -38.84 -20.78
CA THR A 204 41.98 -38.20 -20.46
C THR A 204 42.42 -38.67 -19.08
N ASN A 205 43.54 -39.42 -19.00
CA ASN A 205 44.21 -40.09 -17.85
C ASN A 205 44.27 -39.39 -16.46
N GLU A 206 43.52 -38.32 -16.21
CA GLU A 206 43.36 -37.58 -14.97
C GLU A 206 42.44 -38.27 -13.93
N LYS A 207 41.97 -39.50 -14.19
CA LYS A 207 41.07 -40.29 -13.31
C LYS A 207 39.81 -39.54 -12.85
N THR A 208 39.42 -38.48 -13.53
CA THR A 208 38.29 -37.63 -13.15
C THR A 208 37.37 -37.41 -14.34
N PHE A 209 36.07 -37.52 -14.10
CA PHE A 209 35.08 -37.27 -15.14
C PHE A 209 34.99 -35.78 -15.46
N ARG A 210 34.94 -35.48 -16.76
CA ARG A 210 34.83 -34.15 -17.33
C ARG A 210 33.75 -34.14 -18.38
N TYR A 211 33.20 -32.95 -18.61
CA TYR A 211 32.37 -32.69 -19.75
C TYR A 211 33.19 -32.72 -21.05
N VAL A 212 32.57 -33.05 -22.18
CA VAL A 212 33.24 -33.13 -23.51
C VAL A 212 33.85 -31.82 -24.01
N ASN A 213 33.48 -30.68 -23.39
CA ASN A 213 34.11 -29.38 -23.63
C ASN A 213 35.36 -29.13 -22.75
N GLY A 214 35.77 -30.10 -21.93
CA GLY A 214 36.92 -30.03 -21.03
C GLY A 214 36.61 -29.52 -19.62
N THR A 215 35.39 -29.04 -19.35
CA THR A 215 35.02 -28.52 -18.02
C THR A 215 34.91 -29.66 -17.00
N PRO A 216 35.43 -29.55 -15.77
CA PRO A 216 35.21 -30.55 -14.72
C PRO A 216 33.73 -30.63 -14.30
N LEU A 217 33.29 -31.76 -13.74
CA LEU A 217 31.88 -31.98 -13.35
C LEU A 217 31.33 -30.97 -12.32
N GLY A 218 32.18 -30.33 -11.52
CA GLY A 218 31.75 -29.45 -10.42
C GLY A 218 31.06 -30.24 -9.30
N ASP A 219 30.25 -29.57 -8.49
CA ASP A 219 29.58 -30.18 -7.32
C ASP A 219 28.34 -30.99 -7.68
N TYR A 220 27.74 -30.72 -8.84
CA TYR A 220 26.52 -31.40 -9.28
C TYR A 220 26.86 -32.71 -9.98
N THR A 221 26.31 -33.81 -9.48
CA THR A 221 26.30 -35.11 -10.18
C THR A 221 24.93 -35.76 -10.07
N HIS A 222 24.65 -36.71 -10.97
CA HIS A 222 23.43 -37.50 -10.94
C HIS A 222 23.71 -38.99 -11.12
N TRP A 223 24.83 -39.46 -10.56
CA TRP A 223 25.21 -40.86 -10.56
C TRP A 223 24.12 -41.73 -9.91
N LYS A 224 23.87 -42.89 -10.52
CA LYS A 224 23.08 -43.93 -9.88
C LYS A 224 23.82 -44.42 -8.65
N SER A 225 23.07 -44.89 -7.65
CA SER A 225 23.68 -45.49 -6.46
C SER A 225 24.61 -46.63 -6.85
N GLY A 226 25.88 -46.53 -6.42
CA GLY A 226 26.95 -47.47 -6.80
C GLY A 226 27.86 -47.00 -7.92
N GLU A 227 27.48 -45.94 -8.64
CA GLU A 227 28.24 -45.40 -9.78
C GLU A 227 29.03 -44.13 -9.40
N PRO A 228 30.12 -43.81 -10.13
CA PRO A 228 30.74 -44.64 -11.16
C PRO A 228 31.56 -45.79 -10.57
N ASN A 229 31.44 -47.00 -11.13
CA ASN A 229 32.08 -48.20 -10.58
C ASN A 229 33.28 -48.73 -11.41
N ALA A 230 33.50 -48.17 -12.60
CA ALA A 230 34.51 -48.57 -13.56
C ALA A 230 34.48 -50.07 -13.86
N TYR A 231 33.35 -50.63 -14.28
CA TYR A 231 33.17 -52.08 -14.40
C TYR A 231 34.24 -52.69 -15.32
N ASN A 232 34.95 -53.73 -14.84
CA ASN A 232 36.09 -54.34 -15.51
C ASN A 232 37.25 -53.38 -15.89
N GLY A 233 37.31 -52.19 -15.29
CA GLY A 233 38.33 -51.17 -15.54
C GLY A 233 38.27 -50.55 -16.94
N LYS A 234 37.11 -50.57 -17.61
CA LYS A 234 36.96 -50.16 -19.03
C LYS A 234 35.80 -49.19 -19.29
N GLU A 235 35.23 -48.61 -18.24
CA GLU A 235 34.07 -47.72 -18.33
C GLU A 235 34.51 -46.27 -18.14
N GLU A 236 34.72 -45.60 -19.26
CA GLU A 236 35.31 -44.26 -19.31
C GLU A 236 34.35 -43.20 -19.88
N CYS A 237 33.19 -43.64 -20.36
CA CYS A 237 32.15 -42.82 -20.94
C CYS A 237 30.89 -42.90 -20.10
N VAL A 238 29.93 -41.99 -20.29
CA VAL A 238 28.73 -41.94 -19.45
C VAL A 238 27.47 -42.03 -20.28
N GLU A 239 26.56 -42.90 -19.85
CA GLU A 239 25.19 -42.94 -20.32
C GLU A 239 24.23 -42.35 -19.29
N MET A 240 23.16 -41.72 -19.78
CA MET A 240 21.98 -41.44 -18.97
C MET A 240 20.99 -42.59 -19.14
N LEU A 241 20.56 -43.12 -18.00
CA LEU A 241 19.60 -44.21 -17.87
C LEU A 241 18.16 -43.71 -18.05
N THR A 242 17.21 -44.65 -18.22
CA THR A 242 15.79 -44.32 -18.41
C THR A 242 15.12 -43.70 -17.17
N ASP A 243 15.73 -43.84 -15.99
CA ASP A 243 15.33 -43.16 -14.75
C ASP A 243 16.00 -41.78 -14.56
N GLY A 244 16.85 -41.37 -15.50
CA GLY A 244 17.52 -40.07 -15.51
C GLY A 244 18.87 -40.05 -14.79
N PHE A 245 19.24 -41.13 -14.09
CA PHE A 245 20.53 -41.29 -13.42
C PHE A 245 21.65 -41.63 -14.40
N TRP A 246 22.89 -41.39 -13.98
CA TRP A 246 24.08 -41.63 -14.79
C TRP A 246 24.73 -42.96 -14.43
N ASN A 247 25.28 -43.61 -15.43
CA ASN A 247 26.09 -44.82 -15.32
C ASN A 247 27.35 -44.64 -16.16
N ASP A 248 28.52 -44.99 -15.63
CA ASP A 248 29.69 -45.13 -16.48
C ASP A 248 29.57 -46.40 -17.33
N ILE A 249 30.07 -46.32 -18.55
CA ILE A 249 29.95 -47.40 -19.52
C ILE A 249 31.13 -47.42 -20.48
N SER A 250 31.41 -48.59 -21.06
CA SER A 250 32.45 -48.70 -22.07
C SER A 250 32.18 -47.79 -23.26
N CYS A 251 33.16 -46.96 -23.59
CA CYS A 251 33.11 -46.04 -24.74
C CYS A 251 32.90 -46.76 -26.09
N THR A 252 33.21 -48.06 -26.13
CA THR A 252 33.06 -48.92 -27.32
C THR A 252 31.66 -49.55 -27.45
N LYS A 253 30.79 -49.42 -26.44
CA LYS A 253 29.41 -49.89 -26.53
C LYS A 253 28.61 -48.97 -27.46
N PRO A 254 27.96 -49.49 -28.52
CA PRO A 254 27.11 -48.67 -29.38
C PRO A 254 25.81 -48.28 -28.66
N LEU A 255 25.57 -46.98 -28.48
CA LEU A 255 24.34 -46.44 -27.89
C LEU A 255 23.76 -45.33 -28.76
N TYR A 256 22.47 -45.05 -28.56
CA TYR A 256 21.91 -43.75 -28.96
C TYR A 256 22.61 -42.64 -28.19
N PHE A 257 22.48 -41.39 -28.65
CA PHE A 257 23.19 -40.28 -28.02
C PHE A 257 22.40 -38.98 -28.14
N LEU A 258 22.58 -38.12 -27.15
CA LEU A 258 21.92 -36.82 -27.12
C LEU A 258 22.95 -35.74 -27.45
N CYS A 259 22.66 -34.95 -28.48
CA CYS A 259 23.49 -33.80 -28.82
C CYS A 259 22.89 -32.51 -28.26
N GLN A 260 23.74 -31.49 -28.09
CA GLN A 260 23.36 -30.13 -27.73
C GLN A 260 24.06 -29.08 -28.60
N LYS A 261 23.43 -27.94 -28.80
CA LYS A 261 24.05 -26.73 -29.39
C LYS A 261 23.35 -25.48 -28.90
N LEU A 262 24.01 -24.33 -29.04
CA LEU A 262 23.35 -23.04 -28.84
C LEU A 262 22.56 -22.66 -30.08
N LYS A 263 21.34 -22.16 -29.87
CA LYS A 263 20.54 -21.50 -30.89
C LYS A 263 21.28 -20.21 -31.28
N LYS A 264 21.78 -20.16 -32.51
CA LYS A 264 22.36 -18.94 -33.10
C LYS A 264 21.27 -17.92 -33.38
#